data_AF-C2G1U6-F1
#
_entry.id   AF-C2G1U6-F1
#
_cell.length_a   1.000
_cell.length_b   1.000
_cell.length_c   1.000
_cell.angle_alpha   90.00
_cell.angle_beta   90.00
_cell.angle_gamma   90.00
#
_symmetry.space_group_name_H-M   'P 1'
#
loop_
_entity.id
_entity.type
_entity.pdbx_description
1 polymer ?
#
loop_
_entity_poly.entity_id
_entity_poly.type
_entity_poly.pdbx_seq_one_letter_code
_entity_poly.pdbx_strand_id
1 'polypeptide(L)'
;MTESSKCSKGANQTTHDERHRFWTEQALNQFGFASNFFFLLSFAFFTFLMNREITKNLLPFDFKLSFSFSKFFFVLALVVGFVSIVYGALTVLSRLYDLRLTRHKTYVRKRYNKVKGGVLCDGDINIDNYSFFKKINVLYKSSISRAHFIIDKDIEDQQLLSEKFKDLRINNLLLARLSWTTFSYQIITLLISLFAYFLSVLF
;
A
#
# COMPACT_ATOMS: atom_id res chain seq x y z
N MET A 1 23.38 15.32 -26.80
CA MET A 1 21.94 15.11 -27.05
C MET A 1 21.17 15.65 -25.85
N THR A 2 20.49 16.78 -26.04
CA THR A 2 19.79 17.53 -24.98
C THR A 2 18.47 16.85 -24.60
N GLU A 3 18.22 16.68 -23.29
CA GLU A 3 17.01 16.08 -22.69
C GLU A 3 15.67 16.68 -23.18
N SER A 4 15.72 17.88 -23.78
CA SER A 4 14.59 18.57 -24.40
C SER A 4 13.89 17.78 -25.52
N SER A 5 14.58 16.88 -26.23
CA SER A 5 13.98 16.17 -27.37
C SER A 5 13.04 15.02 -26.99
N LYS A 6 12.94 14.63 -25.70
CA LYS A 6 12.05 13.54 -25.25
C LYS A 6 10.61 14.00 -24.95
N CYS A 7 10.32 15.30 -24.95
CA CYS A 7 9.01 15.84 -24.56
C CYS A 7 8.10 16.31 -25.72
N SER A 8 8.53 16.23 -26.98
CA SER A 8 7.70 16.60 -28.13
C SER A 8 6.86 15.40 -28.59
N LYS A 9 5.57 15.37 -28.24
CA LYS A 9 4.63 14.30 -28.60
C LYS A 9 3.71 14.70 -29.76
N GLY A 10 3.56 13.82 -30.76
CA GLY A 10 2.67 13.97 -31.92
C GLY A 10 1.23 13.50 -31.65
N ALA A 11 0.29 13.86 -32.54
CA ALA A 11 -1.16 13.72 -32.36
C ALA A 11 -1.67 12.27 -32.08
N ASN A 12 -0.93 11.22 -32.42
CA ASN A 12 -1.30 9.83 -32.12
C ASN A 12 -0.99 9.40 -30.67
N GLN A 13 -0.19 10.16 -29.92
CA GLN A 13 0.14 9.81 -28.52
C GLN A 13 -0.95 10.20 -27.53
N THR A 14 -1.85 11.13 -27.89
CA THR A 14 -2.91 11.61 -26.99
C THR A 14 -3.94 10.50 -26.70
N THR A 15 -4.36 9.73 -27.70
CA THR A 15 -5.29 8.60 -27.54
C THR A 15 -4.68 7.45 -26.70
N HIS A 16 -3.39 7.19 -26.86
CA HIS A 16 -2.69 6.20 -26.04
C HIS A 16 -2.56 6.65 -24.59
N ASP A 17 -2.21 7.92 -24.35
CA ASP A 17 -2.09 8.50 -23.02
C ASP A 17 -3.46 8.52 -22.29
N GLU A 18 -4.55 8.83 -23.00
CA GLU A 18 -5.92 8.79 -22.47
C GLU A 18 -6.37 7.37 -22.10
N ARG A 19 -6.11 6.39 -22.97
CA ARG A 19 -6.40 4.98 -22.67
C ARG A 19 -5.61 4.50 -21.46
N HIS A 20 -4.32 4.84 -21.40
CA HIS A 20 -3.48 4.47 -20.27
C HIS A 20 -4.01 5.10 -18.97
N ARG A 21 -4.41 6.37 -18.99
CA ARG A 21 -5.04 7.05 -17.84
C ARG A 21 -6.32 6.34 -17.41
N PHE A 22 -7.21 6.04 -18.35
CA PHE A 22 -8.48 5.37 -18.09
C PHE A 22 -8.27 4.00 -17.42
N TRP A 23 -7.40 3.15 -17.98
CA TRP A 23 -7.11 1.84 -17.40
C TRP A 23 -6.42 1.92 -16.04
N THR A 24 -5.55 2.92 -15.85
CA THR A 24 -4.93 3.18 -14.55
C THR A 24 -6.01 3.51 -13.52
N GLU A 25 -6.91 4.45 -13.81
CA GLU A 25 -8.00 4.81 -12.90
C GLU A 25 -8.90 3.62 -12.56
N GLN A 26 -9.24 2.80 -13.55
CA GLN A 26 -10.04 1.60 -13.34
C GLN A 26 -9.35 0.57 -12.44
N ALA A 27 -8.07 0.30 -12.68
CA ALA A 27 -7.27 -0.61 -11.86
C ALA A 27 -7.13 -0.10 -10.42
N LEU A 28 -6.92 1.21 -10.25
CA LEU A 28 -6.83 1.85 -8.94
C LEU A 28 -8.14 1.75 -8.15
N ASN A 29 -9.29 1.90 -8.84
CA ASN A 29 -10.61 1.73 -8.23
C ASN A 29 -10.83 0.27 -7.83
N GLN A 30 -10.61 -0.68 -8.75
CA GLN A 30 -10.74 -2.11 -8.47
C GLN A 30 -9.87 -2.55 -7.29
N PHE A 31 -8.62 -2.08 -7.22
CA PHE A 31 -7.73 -2.33 -6.09
C PHE A 31 -8.28 -1.76 -4.77
N GLY A 32 -8.83 -0.53 -4.80
CA GLY A 32 -9.49 0.06 -3.64
C GLY A 32 -10.70 -0.75 -3.15
N PHE A 33 -11.56 -1.19 -4.07
CA PHE A 33 -12.68 -2.06 -3.73
C PHE A 33 -12.24 -3.41 -3.17
N ALA A 34 -11.27 -4.07 -3.83
CA ALA A 34 -10.78 -5.37 -3.40
C ALA A 34 -10.11 -5.32 -2.03
N SER A 35 -9.22 -4.34 -1.79
CA SER A 35 -8.56 -4.17 -0.49
C SER A 35 -9.56 -3.94 0.64
N ASN A 36 -10.58 -3.10 0.44
CA ASN A 36 -11.63 -2.88 1.43
C ASN A 36 -12.48 -4.14 1.67
N PHE A 37 -12.85 -4.86 0.61
CA PHE A 37 -13.62 -6.10 0.71
C PHE A 37 -12.87 -7.15 1.55
N PHE A 38 -11.61 -7.42 1.22
CA PHE A 38 -10.81 -8.38 1.97
C PHE A 38 -10.54 -7.93 3.41
N PHE A 39 -10.44 -6.63 3.66
CA PHE A 39 -10.27 -6.10 5.02
C PHE A 39 -11.51 -6.35 5.88
N LEU A 40 -12.69 -6.05 5.36
CA LEU A 40 -13.96 -6.33 6.03
C LEU A 40 -14.17 -7.83 6.22
N LEU A 41 -13.84 -8.65 5.22
CA LEU A 41 -13.93 -10.11 5.31
C LEU A 41 -12.99 -10.65 6.41
N SER A 42 -11.77 -10.12 6.51
CA SER A 42 -10.80 -10.50 7.56
C SER A 42 -11.34 -10.14 8.95
N PHE A 43 -11.90 -8.95 9.12
CA PHE A 43 -12.53 -8.51 10.37
C PHE A 43 -13.75 -9.34 10.76
N ALA A 44 -14.64 -9.62 9.80
CA ALA A 44 -15.82 -10.43 10.02
C ALA A 44 -15.43 -11.85 10.44
N PHE A 45 -14.46 -12.45 9.73
CA PHE A 45 -13.97 -13.78 10.06
C PHE A 45 -13.28 -13.82 11.43
N PHE A 46 -12.43 -12.85 11.75
CA PHE A 46 -11.80 -12.76 13.07
C PHE A 46 -12.82 -12.59 14.19
N THR A 47 -13.82 -11.73 14.00
CA THR A 47 -14.93 -11.54 14.95
C THR A 47 -15.72 -12.83 15.15
N PHE A 48 -15.97 -13.56 14.07
CA PHE A 48 -16.59 -14.89 14.12
C PHE A 48 -15.76 -15.87 14.97
N LEU A 49 -14.43 -15.93 14.78
CA LEU A 49 -13.56 -16.77 15.60
C LEU A 49 -13.62 -16.38 17.08
N MET A 50 -13.57 -15.08 17.39
CA MET A 50 -13.64 -14.58 18.77
C MET A 50 -14.96 -14.92 19.48
N ASN A 51 -16.06 -15.02 18.74
CA ASN A 51 -17.38 -15.35 19.28
C ASN A 51 -17.62 -16.86 19.50
N ARG A 52 -16.68 -17.74 19.09
CA ARG A 52 -16.80 -19.19 19.33
C ARG A 52 -16.58 -19.54 20.80
N GLU A 53 -17.32 -20.54 21.28
CA GLU A 53 -17.19 -21.06 22.64
C GLU A 53 -15.80 -21.62 22.95
N ILE A 54 -15.13 -22.20 21.95
CA ILE A 54 -13.75 -22.69 22.05
C ILE A 54 -12.81 -21.57 22.53
N THR A 55 -13.02 -20.33 22.08
CA THR A 55 -12.25 -19.15 22.53
C THR A 55 -12.44 -18.88 24.03
N LYS A 56 -13.67 -19.06 24.55
CA LYS A 56 -13.96 -18.90 25.98
C LYS A 56 -13.27 -19.98 26.82
N ASN A 57 -13.20 -21.21 26.28
CA ASN A 57 -12.57 -22.36 26.91
C ASN A 57 -11.03 -22.39 26.77
N LEU A 58 -10.45 -21.49 25.96
CA LEU A 58 -9.00 -21.29 25.82
C LEU A 58 -8.39 -20.34 26.87
N LEU A 59 -9.22 -19.54 27.55
CA LEU A 59 -8.77 -18.57 28.56
C LEU A 59 -8.19 -19.19 29.85
N PRO A 60 -8.69 -20.31 30.39
CA PRO A 60 -7.98 -21.00 31.45
C PRO A 60 -6.80 -21.78 30.86
N PHE A 61 -5.61 -21.19 30.93
CA PHE A 61 -4.34 -21.87 30.62
C PHE A 61 -4.08 -22.98 31.66
N ASP A 62 -4.68 -24.15 31.45
CA ASP A 62 -4.32 -25.34 32.21
C ASP A 62 -3.09 -25.99 31.58
N PHE A 63 -1.94 -25.88 32.24
CA PHE A 63 -0.66 -26.43 31.79
C PHE A 63 -0.59 -27.96 31.86
N LYS A 64 -1.66 -28.64 32.28
CA LYS A 64 -1.79 -30.10 32.18
C LYS A 64 -2.08 -30.49 30.73
N LEU A 65 -1.01 -30.62 29.96
CA LEU A 65 -0.98 -30.91 28.52
C LEU A 65 -1.67 -32.26 28.18
N SER A 66 -2.90 -32.21 27.70
CA SER A 66 -3.30 -33.04 26.56
C SER A 66 -3.24 -32.15 25.32
N PHE A 67 -2.24 -32.38 24.47
CA PHE A 67 -2.10 -31.62 23.23
C PHE A 67 -3.26 -31.99 22.29
N SER A 68 -4.19 -31.06 22.09
CA SER A 68 -5.29 -31.20 21.14
C SER A 68 -4.95 -30.43 19.86
N PHE A 69 -4.83 -31.15 18.75
CA PHE A 69 -4.62 -30.56 17.43
C PHE A 69 -5.71 -29.53 17.09
N SER A 70 -6.96 -29.80 17.48
CA SER A 70 -8.09 -28.86 17.36
C SER A 70 -7.76 -27.48 17.95
N LYS A 71 -7.34 -27.45 19.22
CA LYS A 71 -6.98 -26.21 19.93
C LYS A 71 -5.79 -25.51 19.29
N PHE A 72 -4.77 -26.27 18.87
CA PHE A 72 -3.59 -25.72 18.20
C PHE A 72 -3.97 -25.01 16.89
N PHE A 73 -4.72 -25.69 16.02
CA PHE A 73 -5.16 -25.10 14.74
C PHE A 73 -6.09 -23.90 14.94
N PHE A 74 -6.92 -23.91 15.98
CA PHE A 74 -7.77 -22.78 16.33
C PHE A 74 -6.95 -21.55 16.75
N VAL A 75 -5.95 -21.72 17.62
CA VAL A 75 -5.05 -20.64 18.02
C VAL A 75 -4.25 -20.12 16.83
N LEU A 76 -3.77 -21.02 15.97
CA LEU A 76 -3.10 -20.64 14.72
C LEU A 76 -4.03 -19.79 13.83
N ALA A 77 -5.29 -20.19 13.67
CA ALA A 77 -6.29 -19.44 12.91
C ALA A 77 -6.50 -18.02 13.48
N LEU A 78 -6.60 -17.88 14.81
CA LEU A 78 -6.71 -16.59 15.48
C LEU A 78 -5.50 -15.69 15.22
N VAL A 79 -4.28 -16.20 15.45
CA VAL A 79 -3.04 -15.43 15.28
C VAL A 79 -2.87 -14.99 13.82
N VAL A 80 -3.04 -15.92 12.87
CA VAL A 80 -2.89 -15.60 11.45
C VAL A 80 -4.01 -14.67 10.97
N GLY A 81 -5.24 -14.83 11.48
CA GLY A 81 -6.37 -13.95 11.19
C GLY A 81 -6.12 -12.52 11.66
N PHE A 82 -5.54 -12.34 12.85
CA PHE A 82 -5.12 -11.04 13.34
C PHE A 82 -4.03 -10.41 12.48
N VAL A 83 -3.01 -11.20 12.09
CA VAL A 83 -1.95 -10.74 11.17
C VAL A 83 -2.54 -10.28 9.82
N SER A 84 -3.55 -10.97 9.30
CA SER A 84 -4.26 -10.56 8.08
C SER A 84 -4.91 -9.18 8.23
N ILE A 85 -5.58 -8.91 9.36
CA ILE A 85 -6.14 -7.58 9.66
C ILE A 85 -5.04 -6.51 9.69
N VAL A 86 -3.89 -6.78 10.32
CA VAL A 86 -2.77 -5.83 10.35
C VAL A 86 -2.28 -5.51 8.93
N TYR A 87 -2.12 -6.50 8.06
CA TYR A 87 -1.77 -6.26 6.65
C TYR A 87 -2.84 -5.49 5.88
N GLY A 88 -4.12 -5.72 6.17
CA GLY A 88 -5.21 -4.93 5.60
C GLY A 88 -5.15 -3.46 6.01
N ALA A 89 -4.89 -3.18 7.28
CA ALA A 89 -4.71 -1.81 7.76
C ALA A 89 -3.51 -1.12 7.09
N LEU A 90 -2.37 -1.82 6.98
CA LEU A 90 -1.18 -1.32 6.28
C LEU A 90 -1.47 -1.03 4.80
N THR A 91 -2.25 -1.89 4.13
CA THR A 91 -2.66 -1.71 2.73
C THR A 91 -3.48 -0.44 2.55
N VAL A 92 -4.50 -0.24 3.38
CA VAL A 92 -5.37 0.95 3.32
C VAL A 92 -4.57 2.22 3.61
N LEU A 93 -3.71 2.20 4.63
CA LEU A 93 -2.88 3.36 5.00
C LEU A 93 -1.88 3.71 3.90
N SER A 94 -1.09 2.74 3.43
CA SER A 94 -0.13 2.96 2.35
C SER A 94 -0.80 3.49 1.09
N ARG A 95 -1.98 2.98 0.76
CA ARG A 95 -2.77 3.46 -0.37
C ARG A 95 -3.26 4.90 -0.20
N LEU A 96 -3.72 5.26 0.99
CA LEU A 96 -4.16 6.62 1.30
C LEU A 96 -3.02 7.63 1.10
N TYR A 97 -1.82 7.32 1.60
CA TYR A 97 -0.67 8.21 1.45
C TYR A 97 -0.10 8.22 0.03
N ASP A 98 -0.14 7.10 -0.69
CA ASP A 98 0.19 7.06 -2.11
C ASP A 98 -0.71 8.01 -2.94
N LEU A 99 -2.03 7.98 -2.71
CA LEU A 99 -2.97 8.90 -3.36
C LEU A 99 -2.69 10.37 -3.00
N ARG A 100 -2.35 10.65 -1.73
CA ARG A 100 -2.00 12.00 -1.27
C ARG A 100 -0.73 12.52 -1.96
N LEU A 101 0.32 11.70 -2.03
CA LEU A 101 1.57 12.08 -2.70
C LEU A 101 1.38 12.21 -4.22
N THR A 102 0.56 11.35 -4.84
CA THR A 102 0.22 11.45 -6.26
C THR A 102 -0.48 12.77 -6.57
N ARG A 103 -1.46 13.18 -5.75
CA ARG A 103 -2.13 14.48 -5.89
C ARG A 103 -1.14 15.64 -5.77
N HIS A 104 -0.24 15.58 -4.78
CA HIS A 104 0.78 16.61 -4.58
C HIS A 104 1.75 16.69 -5.76
N LYS A 105 2.22 15.55 -6.27
CA LYS A 105 3.08 15.45 -7.45
C LYS A 105 2.44 16.13 -8.68
N THR A 106 1.15 15.86 -8.93
CA THR A 106 0.40 16.48 -10.03
C THR A 106 0.26 17.99 -9.83
N TYR A 107 -0.01 18.42 -8.60
CA TYR A 107 -0.08 19.85 -8.26
C TYR A 107 1.23 20.57 -8.53
N VAL A 108 2.37 20.03 -8.05
CA VAL A 108 3.71 20.60 -8.27
C VAL A 108 4.03 20.69 -9.75
N ARG A 109 3.74 19.67 -10.56
CA ARG A 109 3.94 19.71 -12.02
C ARG A 109 3.14 20.82 -12.69
N LYS A 110 1.85 20.93 -12.35
CA LYS A 110 0.97 21.98 -12.90
C LYS A 110 1.49 23.38 -12.53
N ARG A 111 1.97 23.54 -11.30
CA ARG A 111 2.51 24.80 -10.80
C ARG A 111 3.83 25.17 -11.49
N TYR A 112 4.77 24.23 -11.58
CA TYR A 112 6.04 24.43 -12.28
C TYR A 112 5.84 24.82 -13.74
N ASN A 113 4.96 24.13 -14.47
CA ASN A 113 4.64 24.49 -15.85
C ASN A 113 4.05 25.90 -15.95
N LYS A 114 3.18 26.29 -15.02
CA LYS A 114 2.61 27.65 -14.98
C LYS A 114 3.67 28.74 -14.72
N VAL A 115 4.67 28.47 -13.88
CA VAL A 115 5.66 29.47 -13.44
C VAL A 115 6.87 29.55 -14.36
N LYS A 116 7.40 28.40 -14.80
CA LYS A 116 8.65 28.30 -15.57
C LYS A 116 8.43 27.91 -17.04
N GLY A 117 7.19 27.58 -17.45
CA GLY A 117 6.88 27.15 -18.83
C GLY A 117 7.52 25.83 -19.25
N GLY A 118 8.08 25.07 -18.30
CA GLY A 118 8.82 23.84 -18.55
C GLY A 118 8.10 22.57 -18.06
N VAL A 119 8.59 21.42 -18.52
CA VAL A 119 8.13 20.10 -18.07
C VAL A 119 9.15 19.53 -17.07
N LEU A 120 8.66 19.09 -15.91
CA LEU A 120 9.46 18.30 -14.96
C LEU A 120 9.56 16.86 -15.50
N CYS A 121 10.73 16.51 -16.04
CA CYS A 121 10.97 15.19 -16.59
C CYS A 121 10.98 14.10 -15.51
N ASP A 122 10.38 12.97 -15.86
CA ASP A 122 10.48 11.76 -15.06
C ASP A 122 11.77 11.02 -15.43
N GLY A 123 12.85 11.26 -14.68
CA GLY A 123 14.03 10.40 -14.76
C GLY A 123 13.69 8.97 -14.32
N ASP A 124 14.44 7.99 -14.81
CA ASP A 124 14.29 6.58 -14.42
C ASP A 124 14.70 6.39 -12.95
N ILE A 125 13.83 5.77 -12.15
CA ILE A 125 14.08 5.50 -10.73
C ILE A 125 13.94 4.01 -10.50
N ASN A 126 15.05 3.35 -10.17
CA ASN A 126 15.03 1.97 -9.71
C ASN A 126 14.78 1.93 -8.19
N ILE A 127 13.72 1.24 -7.78
CA ILE A 127 13.31 1.06 -6.37
C ILE A 127 13.39 -0.40 -5.91
N ASP A 128 13.87 -1.33 -6.74
CA ASP A 128 13.87 -2.77 -6.44
C ASP A 128 14.76 -3.12 -5.24
N ASN A 129 15.83 -2.36 -5.03
CA ASN A 129 16.80 -2.61 -3.96
C ASN A 129 16.32 -2.16 -2.56
N TYR A 130 15.09 -1.65 -2.43
CA TYR A 130 14.59 -1.12 -1.16
C TYR A 130 13.96 -2.22 -0.30
N SER A 131 14.50 -2.41 0.90
CA SER A 131 14.00 -3.38 1.88
C SER A 131 12.56 -3.07 2.35
N PHE A 132 11.85 -4.10 2.81
CA PHE A 132 10.49 -3.96 3.35
C PHE A 132 10.43 -2.97 4.52
N PHE A 133 11.40 -3.03 5.45
CA PHE A 133 11.50 -2.09 6.57
C PHE A 133 11.66 -0.64 6.10
N LYS A 134 12.43 -0.40 5.03
CA LYS A 134 12.57 0.94 4.46
C LYS A 134 11.24 1.46 3.91
N LYS A 135 10.44 0.60 3.28
CA LYS A 135 9.08 0.95 2.80
C LYS A 135 8.15 1.31 3.98
N ILE A 136 8.19 0.54 5.07
CA ILE A 136 7.42 0.87 6.28
C ILE A 136 7.88 2.19 6.90
N ASN A 137 9.18 2.45 6.96
CA ASN A 137 9.71 3.72 7.47
C ASN A 137 9.22 4.91 6.62
N VAL A 138 9.14 4.75 5.30
CA VAL A 138 8.55 5.78 4.41
C VAL A 138 7.07 6.00 4.73
N LEU A 139 6.30 4.94 4.98
CA LEU A 139 4.90 5.06 5.42
C LEU A 139 4.77 5.82 6.73
N TYR A 140 5.56 5.46 7.73
CA TYR A 140 5.59 6.13 9.02
C TYR A 140 5.95 7.62 8.88
N LYS A 141 7.04 7.93 8.16
CA LYS A 141 7.47 9.30 7.89
C LYS A 141 6.41 10.09 7.13
N SER A 142 5.77 9.50 6.12
CA SER A 142 4.71 10.16 5.34
C SER A 142 3.44 10.39 6.15
N SER A 143 3.21 9.57 7.18
CA SER A 143 2.04 9.67 8.05
C SER A 143 2.18 10.77 9.10
N ILE A 144 3.36 10.86 9.72
CA ILE A 144 3.62 11.81 10.80
C ILE A 144 4.15 13.15 10.27
N SER A 145 4.98 13.11 9.24
CA SER A 145 5.70 14.28 8.76
C SER A 145 5.10 14.86 7.49
N ARG A 146 4.81 16.17 7.51
CA ARG A 146 4.53 16.96 6.31
C ARG A 146 5.81 17.33 5.52
N ALA A 147 6.99 16.83 5.92
CA ALA A 147 8.29 17.25 5.37
C ALA A 147 8.49 17.02 3.87
N HIS A 148 7.61 16.26 3.20
CA HIS A 148 7.72 15.97 1.76
C HIS A 148 6.91 16.94 0.88
N PHE A 149 6.26 17.95 1.46
CA PHE A 149 5.50 18.93 0.70
C PHE A 149 6.42 20.03 0.16
N ILE A 150 6.62 20.00 -1.15
CA ILE A 150 7.22 21.10 -1.92
C ILE A 150 6.33 22.34 -1.84
N ILE A 151 6.90 23.46 -1.38
CA ILE A 151 6.21 24.77 -1.23
C ILE A 151 6.53 25.66 -2.44
N ASP A 152 5.74 26.70 -2.71
CA ASP A 152 5.97 27.63 -3.83
C ASP A 152 7.39 28.21 -3.85
N LYS A 153 8.00 28.50 -2.70
CA LYS A 153 9.39 29.00 -2.62
C LYS A 153 10.41 28.00 -3.18
N ASP A 154 10.14 26.70 -3.05
CA ASP A 154 11.01 25.65 -3.58
C ASP A 154 10.98 25.61 -5.12
N ILE A 155 9.98 26.23 -5.77
CA ILE A 155 9.82 26.22 -7.23
C ILE A 155 10.76 27.24 -7.91
N GLU A 156 11.23 28.24 -7.16
CA GLU A 156 12.14 29.26 -7.67
C GLU A 156 13.54 28.69 -7.94
N ASP A 157 14.00 27.78 -7.08
CA ASP A 157 15.27 27.04 -7.18
C ASP A 157 15.08 25.69 -7.89
N GLN A 158 15.58 25.61 -9.12
CA GLN A 158 15.43 24.42 -9.96
C GLN A 158 16.18 23.20 -9.41
N GLN A 159 17.33 23.38 -8.75
CA GLN A 159 18.12 22.26 -8.23
C GLN A 159 17.41 21.64 -7.02
N LEU A 160 17.04 22.49 -6.06
CA LEU A 160 16.31 22.06 -4.87
C LEU A 160 14.94 21.45 -5.20
N LEU A 161 14.24 22.00 -6.20
CA LEU A 161 13.00 21.42 -6.70
C LEU A 161 13.21 20.01 -7.24
N SER A 162 14.22 19.82 -8.09
CA SER A 162 14.52 18.54 -8.73
C SER A 162 14.80 17.45 -7.70
N GLU A 163 15.61 17.77 -6.69
CA GLU A 163 15.94 16.85 -5.59
C GLU A 163 14.70 16.47 -4.76
N LYS A 164 13.96 17.47 -4.27
CA LYS A 164 12.73 17.21 -3.50
C LYS A 164 11.68 16.46 -4.31
N PHE A 165 11.57 16.76 -5.61
CA PHE A 165 10.64 16.08 -6.49
C PHE A 165 11.05 14.62 -6.74
N LYS A 166 12.35 14.34 -6.86
CA LYS A 166 12.88 12.97 -6.94
C LYS A 166 12.55 12.18 -5.68
N ASP A 167 12.75 12.75 -4.50
CA ASP A 167 12.42 12.11 -3.22
C ASP A 167 10.91 11.85 -3.08
N LEU A 168 10.08 12.84 -3.47
CA LEU A 168 8.63 12.68 -3.51
C LEU A 168 8.21 11.49 -4.40
N ARG A 169 8.86 11.34 -5.56
CA ARG A 169 8.61 10.22 -6.48
C ARG A 169 9.05 8.88 -5.90
N ILE A 170 10.24 8.81 -5.30
CA ILE A 170 10.74 7.59 -4.65
C ILE A 170 9.74 7.15 -3.57
N ASN A 171 9.33 8.07 -2.70
CA ASN A 171 8.39 7.77 -1.62
C ASN A 171 7.02 7.31 -2.15
N ASN A 172 6.49 8.00 -3.17
CA ASN A 172 5.25 7.63 -3.83
C ASN A 172 5.30 6.20 -4.38
N LEU A 173 6.37 5.85 -5.09
CA LEU A 173 6.57 4.51 -5.64
C LEU A 173 6.73 3.43 -4.56
N LEU A 174 7.47 3.73 -3.49
CA LEU A 174 7.64 2.80 -2.37
C LEU A 174 6.31 2.51 -1.66
N LEU A 175 5.45 3.52 -1.49
CA LEU A 175 4.11 3.36 -0.91
C LEU A 175 3.19 2.52 -1.80
N ALA A 176 3.17 2.79 -3.11
CA ALA A 176 2.38 2.01 -4.07
C ALA A 176 2.80 0.53 -4.08
N ARG A 177 4.11 0.26 -4.03
CA ARG A 177 4.61 -1.12 -3.95
C ARG A 177 4.30 -1.76 -2.61
N LEU A 178 4.42 -1.01 -1.51
CA LEU A 178 4.06 -1.48 -0.17
C LEU A 178 2.58 -1.90 -0.14
N SER A 179 1.66 -1.07 -0.65
CA SER A 179 0.23 -1.40 -0.67
C SER A 179 -0.07 -2.69 -1.41
N TRP A 180 0.61 -2.92 -2.55
CA TRP A 180 0.42 -4.16 -3.30
C TRP A 180 0.95 -5.38 -2.53
N THR A 181 2.16 -5.27 -1.98
CA THR A 181 2.79 -6.36 -1.22
C THR A 181 1.98 -6.72 0.03
N THR A 182 1.53 -5.72 0.80
CA THR A 182 0.72 -5.98 2.01
C THR A 182 -0.65 -6.55 1.65
N PHE A 183 -1.25 -6.12 0.53
CA PHE A 183 -2.51 -6.69 0.06
C PHE A 183 -2.37 -8.18 -0.29
N SER A 184 -1.30 -8.56 -1.00
CA SER A 184 -1.03 -9.98 -1.28
C SER A 184 -0.85 -10.79 0.00
N TYR A 185 -0.09 -10.27 0.98
CA TYR A 185 0.08 -10.94 2.27
C TYR A 185 -1.21 -11.04 3.09
N GLN A 186 -2.08 -10.03 3.03
CA GLN A 186 -3.40 -10.09 3.65
C GLN A 186 -4.23 -11.26 3.11
N ILE A 187 -4.29 -11.43 1.78
CA ILE A 187 -5.04 -12.54 1.16
C ILE A 187 -4.44 -13.89 1.57
N ILE A 188 -3.12 -14.04 1.45
CA ILE A 188 -2.44 -15.30 1.78
C ILE A 188 -2.69 -15.67 3.25
N THR A 189 -2.52 -14.72 4.17
CA THR A 189 -2.76 -14.95 5.60
C THR A 189 -4.23 -15.24 5.90
N LEU A 190 -5.18 -14.57 5.25
CA LEU A 190 -6.60 -14.87 5.40
C LEU A 190 -6.92 -16.32 4.98
N LEU A 191 -6.39 -16.77 3.83
CA LEU A 191 -6.59 -18.14 3.35
C LEU A 191 -5.98 -19.17 4.30
N ILE A 192 -4.77 -18.91 4.82
CA ILE A 192 -4.13 -19.77 5.83
C ILE A 192 -4.98 -19.82 7.11
N SER A 193 -5.52 -18.69 7.55
CA SER A 193 -6.39 -18.61 8.74
C SER A 193 -7.69 -19.40 8.56
N LEU A 194 -8.34 -19.27 7.39
CA LEU A 194 -9.53 -20.06 7.03
C LEU A 194 -9.23 -21.57 7.01
N PHE A 195 -8.12 -21.96 6.39
CA PHE A 195 -7.71 -23.35 6.32
C PHE A 195 -7.37 -23.93 7.69
N ALA A 196 -6.64 -23.18 8.53
CA ALA A 196 -6.34 -23.57 9.90
C ALA A 196 -7.63 -23.74 10.72
N TYR A 197 -8.60 -22.84 10.57
CA TYR A 197 -9.89 -23.00 11.23
C TYR A 197 -10.64 -24.24 10.75
N PHE A 198 -10.63 -24.53 9.45
CA PHE A 198 -11.24 -25.76 8.92
C PHE A 198 -10.61 -27.03 9.52
N LEU A 199 -9.27 -27.07 9.61
CA LEU A 199 -8.56 -28.17 10.27
C LEU A 199 -8.92 -28.30 11.75
N SER A 200 -9.11 -27.17 12.45
CA SER A 200 -9.55 -27.17 13.85
C SER A 200 -10.93 -27.81 14.06
N VAL A 201 -11.82 -27.78 13.05
CA VAL A 201 -13.14 -28.39 13.16
C VAL A 201 -13.10 -29.89 12.82
N LEU A 202 -12.13 -30.32 12.00
CA LEU A 202 -11.99 -31.72 11.59
C LEU A 202 -11.28 -32.60 12.63
N PHE A 203 -10.31 -32.04 13.34
CA PHE A 203 -9.56 -32.70 14.42
C PHE A 203 -10.14 -32.32 15.79
#